data_AF-A0A0K0FG29-F1
#
_entry.id   AF-A0A0K0FG29-F1
#
_cell.length_a   1.000
_cell.length_b   1.000
_cell.length_c   1.000
_cell.angle_alpha   90.00
_cell.angle_beta   90.00
_cell.angle_gamma   90.00
#
_symmetry.space_group_name_H-M   'P 1'
#
loop_
_entity.id
_entity.type
_entity.pdbx_description
1 polymer ?
#
loop_
_entity_poly.entity_id
_entity_poly.type
_entity_poly.pdbx_seq_one_letter_code
_entity_poly.pdbx_strand_id
1 'polypeptide(L)'
;MTTFTASEISKNNTPRCLWIIYKGNVCDITDFYPNHPGGSALLKYAGKDITKIMSNVPLHNIAMSKINKVLEERIIGQLKAL
;
A
#
# COMPACT_ATOMS: atom_id res chain seq x y z
N MET A 1 -1.68 18.43 -0.13
CA MET A 1 -1.34 17.04 0.20
C MET A 1 0.17 16.93 0.34
N THR A 2 0.67 16.22 1.36
CA THR A 2 2.09 15.94 1.55
C THR A 2 2.63 15.09 0.39
N THR A 3 3.86 15.34 -0.04
CA THR A 3 4.53 14.56 -1.07
C THR A 3 5.71 13.81 -0.47
N PHE A 4 5.94 12.58 -0.93
CA PHE A 4 7.02 11.72 -0.46
C PHE A 4 7.83 11.19 -1.64
N THR A 5 9.13 11.10 -1.49
CA THR A 5 10.01 10.42 -2.44
C THR A 5 9.91 8.91 -2.28
N ALA A 6 10.25 8.16 -3.34
CA ALA A 6 10.36 6.71 -3.25
C ALA A 6 11.37 6.25 -2.16
N SER A 7 12.43 7.04 -1.91
CA SER A 7 13.41 6.75 -0.87
C SER A 7 12.88 6.93 0.55
N GLU A 8 11.99 7.90 0.78
CA GLU A 8 11.31 8.05 2.08
C GLU A 8 10.32 6.92 2.29
N ILE A 9 9.53 6.58 1.28
CA ILE A 9 8.51 5.53 1.36
C ILE A 9 9.15 4.16 1.62
N SER A 10 10.27 3.85 0.99
CA SER A 10 10.92 2.53 1.11
C SER A 10 11.47 2.21 2.51
N LYS A 11 11.63 3.21 3.38
CA LYS A 11 12.03 3.05 4.79
C LYS A 11 10.89 2.51 5.66
N ASN A 12 9.64 2.65 5.24
CA ASN A 12 8.45 2.24 5.97
C ASN A 12 8.03 0.83 5.51
N ASN A 13 8.86 -0.16 5.84
CA ASN A 13 8.80 -1.51 5.28
C ASN A 13 8.64 -2.63 6.32
N THR A 14 8.15 -2.31 7.53
CA THR A 14 8.02 -3.27 8.64
C THR A 14 6.56 -3.43 9.07
N PRO A 15 6.18 -4.51 9.79
CA PRO A 15 4.82 -4.67 10.33
C PRO A 15 4.33 -3.53 11.22
N ARG A 16 5.24 -2.74 11.82
CA ARG A 16 4.91 -1.63 12.72
C ARG A 16 4.97 -0.27 12.03
N CYS A 17 5.39 -0.24 10.77
CA CYS A 17 5.56 0.96 9.97
C CYS A 17 5.58 0.54 8.50
N LEU A 18 4.40 0.48 7.89
CA LEU A 18 4.16 -0.20 6.63
C LEU A 18 3.42 0.69 5.63
N TRP A 19 4.18 1.25 4.70
CA TRP A 19 3.61 2.08 3.63
C TRP A 19 3.64 1.35 2.30
N ILE A 20 2.72 1.70 1.42
CA ILE A 20 2.71 1.26 0.02
C ILE A 20 2.39 2.43 -0.91
N ILE A 21 2.68 2.26 -2.19
CA ILE A 21 2.22 3.16 -3.25
C ILE A 21 1.14 2.46 -4.05
N TYR A 22 0.00 3.13 -4.26
CA TYR A 22 -1.06 2.65 -5.12
C TYR A 22 -1.62 3.80 -5.98
N LYS A 23 -1.44 3.69 -7.30
CA LYS A 23 -1.84 4.69 -8.29
C LYS A 23 -1.33 6.10 -7.94
N GLY A 24 -0.08 6.18 -7.48
CA GLY A 24 0.55 7.44 -7.06
C GLY A 24 0.24 7.88 -5.63
N ASN A 25 -0.78 7.33 -4.98
CA ASN A 25 -1.06 7.62 -3.57
C ASN A 25 -0.11 6.86 -2.66
N VAL A 26 0.35 7.52 -1.59
CA VAL A 26 1.08 6.88 -0.49
C VAL A 26 0.07 6.55 0.60
N CYS A 27 -0.04 5.27 0.93
CA CYS A 27 -0.97 4.78 1.95
C CYS A 27 -0.21 4.18 3.13
N ASP A 28 -0.57 4.56 4.35
CA ASP A 28 -0.13 3.87 5.56
C ASP A 28 -1.11 2.74 5.90
N ILE A 29 -0.67 1.49 5.73
CA ILE A 29 -1.49 0.31 5.96
C ILE A 29 -1.04 -0.48 7.20
N THR A 30 -0.29 0.16 8.10
CA THR A 30 0.21 -0.45 9.35
C THR A 30 -0.92 -1.08 10.15
N ASP A 31 -2.00 -0.34 10.41
CA ASP A 31 -3.15 -0.84 11.20
C ASP A 31 -4.00 -1.87 10.45
N PHE A 32 -3.85 -1.94 9.12
CA PHE A 32 -4.55 -2.94 8.31
C PHE A 32 -3.78 -4.26 8.22
N TYR A 33 -2.45 -4.26 8.38
CA TYR A 33 -1.61 -5.45 8.29
C TYR A 33 -2.17 -6.71 8.99
N PRO A 34 -2.62 -6.67 10.27
CA PRO A 34 -3.14 -7.86 10.94
C PRO A 34 -4.43 -8.41 10.33
N ASN A 35 -5.16 -7.59 9.56
CA ASN A 35 -6.44 -7.94 8.94
C ASN A 35 -6.30 -8.33 7.45
N HIS A 36 -5.09 -8.30 6.89
CA HIS A 36 -4.87 -8.62 5.50
C HIS A 36 -5.07 -10.14 5.25
N PRO A 37 -6.00 -10.57 4.37
CA PRO A 37 -6.26 -12.00 4.14
C PRO A 37 -5.06 -12.79 3.61
N GLY A 38 -4.14 -12.13 2.88
CA GLY A 38 -2.89 -12.76 2.42
C GLY A 38 -1.79 -12.82 3.48
N GLY A 39 -2.06 -12.35 4.71
CA GLY A 39 -1.14 -12.39 5.83
C GLY A 39 0.22 -11.74 5.54
N SER A 40 1.28 -12.43 5.94
CA SER A 40 2.68 -11.98 5.82
C SER A 40 3.16 -11.79 4.36
N ALA A 41 2.44 -12.29 3.36
CA ALA A 41 2.78 -12.08 1.95
C ALA A 41 2.83 -10.59 1.57
N LEU A 42 2.07 -9.75 2.28
CA LEU A 42 2.06 -8.29 2.12
C LEU A 42 3.44 -7.67 2.38
N LEU A 43 4.20 -8.19 3.35
CA LEU A 43 5.52 -7.64 3.73
C LEU A 43 6.53 -7.66 2.58
N LYS A 44 6.35 -8.54 1.59
CA LYS A 44 7.18 -8.57 0.37
C LYS A 44 7.08 -7.27 -0.45
N TYR A 45 6.00 -6.51 -0.24
CA TYR A 45 5.67 -5.28 -0.96
C TYR A 45 5.66 -4.04 -0.06
N ALA A 46 6.06 -4.16 1.20
CA ALA A 46 6.18 -3.02 2.09
C ALA A 46 7.24 -2.03 1.57
N GLY A 47 6.90 -0.75 1.55
CA GLY A 47 7.70 0.33 0.98
C GLY A 47 7.76 0.36 -0.56
N LYS A 48 6.83 -0.30 -1.26
CA LYS A 48 6.85 -0.43 -2.74
C LYS A 48 5.55 -0.01 -3.40
N ASP A 49 5.61 0.18 -4.71
CA ASP A 49 4.44 0.34 -5.57
C ASP A 49 3.80 -1.02 -5.87
N ILE A 50 2.53 -1.16 -5.47
CA ILE A 50 1.74 -2.36 -5.64
C ILE A 50 0.75 -2.29 -6.80
N THR A 51 0.65 -1.16 -7.50
CA THR A 51 -0.36 -0.90 -8.53
C THR A 51 -0.47 -2.03 -9.54
N LYS A 52 0.66 -2.54 -10.02
CA LYS A 52 0.71 -3.61 -11.02
C LYS A 52 0.50 -5.01 -10.44
N ILE A 53 0.83 -5.25 -9.16
CA ILE A 53 0.71 -6.58 -8.57
C ILE A 53 -0.71 -6.86 -8.09
N MET A 54 -1.52 -5.82 -7.82
CA MET A 54 -2.89 -6.01 -7.32
C MET A 54 -3.74 -6.90 -8.24
N SER A 55 -3.61 -6.76 -9.56
CA SER A 55 -4.35 -7.59 -10.53
C SER A 55 -3.89 -9.05 -10.60
N ASN A 56 -2.69 -9.36 -10.09
CA ASN A 56 -2.09 -10.68 -10.20
C ASN A 56 -2.55 -11.62 -9.08
N VAL A 57 -3.30 -11.12 -8.10
CA VAL A 57 -3.90 -11.92 -7.03
C VAL A 57 -5.39 -12.07 -7.34
N PRO A 58 -5.89 -13.28 -7.69
CA PRO A 58 -7.28 -13.47 -8.11
C PRO A 58 -8.31 -12.97 -7.08
N LEU A 59 -8.03 -13.14 -5.79
CA LEU A 59 -8.90 -12.64 -4.71
C LEU A 59 -8.96 -11.11 -4.66
N HIS A 60 -7.89 -10.41 -5.04
CA HIS A 60 -7.93 -8.94 -5.12
C HIS A 60 -8.87 -8.47 -6.22
N ASN A 61 -8.91 -9.14 -7.38
CA ASN A 61 -9.82 -8.79 -8.47
C ASN A 61 -11.30 -8.82 -8.04
N ILE A 62 -11.67 -9.78 -7.20
CA ILE A 62 -13.03 -9.91 -6.64
C ILE A 62 -13.28 -8.85 -5.54
N ALA A 63 -12.25 -8.53 -4.75
CA ALA A 63 -12.35 -7.64 -3.60
C ALA A 63 -11.97 -6.17 -3.90
N MET A 64 -11.76 -5.78 -5.17
CA MET A 64 -11.18 -4.46 -5.51
C MET A 64 -11.95 -3.28 -4.93
N SER A 65 -13.27 -3.34 -4.87
CA SER A 65 -14.08 -2.27 -4.27
C SER A 65 -13.75 -2.08 -2.78
N LYS A 66 -13.63 -3.17 -2.01
CA LYS A 66 -13.25 -3.15 -0.59
C LYS A 66 -11.80 -2.68 -0.42
N ILE A 67 -10.90 -3.15 -1.28
CA ILE A 67 -9.50 -2.76 -1.29
C ILE A 67 -9.36 -1.26 -1.51
N ASN A 68 -10.01 -0.70 -2.53
CA ASN A 68 -9.94 0.73 -2.80
C ASN A 68 -10.42 1.54 -1.59
N LYS A 69 -11.54 1.15 -0.96
CA LYS A 69 -12.03 1.80 0.26
C LYS A 69 -11.00 1.77 1.39
N VAL A 70 -10.38 0.62 1.64
CA VAL A 70 -9.32 0.47 2.66
C VAL A 70 -8.14 1.42 2.36
N LEU A 71 -7.73 1.53 1.10
CA LEU A 71 -6.59 2.36 0.69
C LEU A 71 -6.92 3.86 0.74
N GLU A 72 -8.12 4.26 0.31
CA GLU A 72 -8.60 5.65 0.32
C GLU A 72 -8.65 6.23 1.73
N GLU A 73 -9.12 5.45 2.71
CA GLU A 73 -9.15 5.82 4.14
C GLU A 73 -7.75 5.97 4.76
N ARG A 74 -6.71 5.52 4.06
CA ARG A 74 -5.33 5.40 4.55
C ARG A 74 -4.33 6.25 3.78
N ILE A 75 -4.79 7.13 2.90
CA ILE A 75 -3.93 8.03 2.14
C ILE A 75 -3.28 9.04 3.09
N ILE A 76 -1.96 9.06 3.10
CA ILE A 76 -1.16 10.04 3.86
C ILE A 76 -0.47 11.07 2.95
N GLY A 77 -0.45 10.83 1.64
CA GLY A 77 0.13 11.75 0.67
C GLY A 77 0.24 11.18 -0.74
N GLN A 78 1.11 11.78 -1.55
CA GLN A 78 1.35 11.42 -2.94
C GLN A 78 2.83 11.11 -3.16
N LEU A 79 3.12 10.19 -4.08
CA LEU A 79 4.46 9.98 -4.60
C LEU A 79 4.90 11.23 -5.37
N LYS A 80 6.07 11.75 -5.04
CA LYS A 80 6.66 12.88 -5.75
C LYS A 80 6.94 12.48 -7.20
N ALA A 81 6.30 13.17 -8.14
CA ALA A 81 6.63 13.07 -9.56
C ALA A 81 8.08 13.52 -9.79
N LEU A 82 8.79 12.81 -10.66
CA LEU A 82 10.14 13.20 -11.09
C LEU A 82 10.11 14.50 -11.90
#